data_AF-A0A847UBF8-F1
#
_entry.id   AF-A0A847UBF8-F1
#
_cell.length_a   1.000
_cell.length_b   1.000
_cell.length_c   1.000
_cell.angle_alpha   90.00
_cell.angle_beta   90.00
_cell.angle_gamma   90.00
#
_symmetry.space_group_name_H-M   'P 1'
#
loop_
_entity.id
_entity.type
_entity.pdbx_description
1 polymer ?
#
loop_
_entity_poly.entity_id
_entity_poly.type
_entity_poly.pdbx_seq_one_letter_code
_entity_poly.pdbx_strand_id
1 'polypeptide(L)'
;MYAVVGCSDCSALWIVEGRPATTQCPRCGTTRKHEKRRKFVETDDEDHAREVRSSMLANRQDQGDAFARLDSFAEMEGRLDDAGPSDEAVLEAAGVDTDEVAAAAERSEGGAGGGQSRKETVLSALRECEAPTEADVIDYATERGVPADYVRDALAKLRRRGEVTESDGTYRRL
;
A
#
# COMPACT_ATOMS: atom_id res chain seq x y z
N MET A 1 15.62 13.62 16.79
CA MET A 1 15.19 14.19 18.08
C MET A 1 14.02 15.15 17.93
N TYR A 2 12.96 14.90 18.67
CA TYR A 2 11.71 15.62 18.76
C TYR A 2 11.41 15.92 20.23
N ALA A 3 10.79 17.07 20.49
CA ALA A 3 10.37 17.48 21.82
C ALA A 3 8.92 17.97 21.81
N VAL A 4 8.09 17.43 22.71
CA VAL A 4 6.75 17.98 22.96
C VAL A 4 6.88 19.12 23.95
N VAL A 5 6.53 20.33 23.51
CA VAL A 5 6.69 21.56 24.30
C VAL A 5 5.37 22.27 24.58
N GLY A 6 5.34 23.04 25.66
CA GLY A 6 4.19 23.84 26.07
C GLY A 6 4.44 25.35 26.08
N CYS A 7 3.39 26.12 25.77
CA CYS A 7 3.36 27.56 26.00
C CYS A 7 2.91 27.85 27.43
N SER A 8 3.68 28.61 28.19
CA SER A 8 3.30 29.06 29.52
C SER A 8 2.17 30.08 29.53
N ASP A 9 1.95 30.80 28.42
CA ASP A 9 0.99 31.89 28.35
C ASP A 9 -0.42 31.42 27.95
N CYS A 10 -0.53 30.43 27.06
CA CYS A 10 -1.82 29.94 26.54
C CYS A 10 -2.01 28.41 26.61
N SER A 11 -1.08 27.69 27.25
CA SER A 11 -1.11 26.23 27.44
C SER A 11 -1.16 25.38 26.16
N ALA A 12 -0.90 25.97 24.99
CA ALA A 12 -0.80 25.24 23.72
C ALA A 12 0.36 24.23 23.77
N LEU A 13 0.14 23.05 23.17
CA LEU A 13 1.12 21.96 23.05
C LEU A 13 1.47 21.73 21.56
N TRP A 14 2.74 21.61 21.25
CA TRP A 14 3.23 21.31 19.89
C TRP A 14 4.56 20.55 19.93
N ILE A 15 4.95 19.98 18.79
CA ILE A 15 6.20 19.22 18.62
C ILE A 15 7.23 20.15 17.98
N VAL A 16 8.47 20.06 18.45
CA VAL A 16 9.62 20.75 17.88
C VAL A 16 10.63 19.71 17.45
N GLU A 17 11.07 19.80 16.20
CA GLU A 17 12.15 18.99 15.67
C GLU A 17 13.51 19.63 15.98
N GLY A 18 14.48 18.80 16.37
CA GLY A 18 15.85 19.22 16.68
C GLY A 18 15.93 20.12 17.92
N ARG A 19 16.95 20.99 17.93
CA ARG A 19 17.23 21.93 19.04
C ARG A 19 17.41 23.36 18.52
N PRO A 20 16.34 23.98 18.00
CA PRO A 20 16.43 25.36 17.52
C PRO A 20 16.73 26.32 18.69
N ALA A 21 17.33 27.47 18.41
CA ALA A 21 17.63 28.46 19.46
C ALA A 21 16.34 29.01 20.11
N THR A 22 15.29 29.21 19.31
CA THR A 22 13.99 29.75 19.74
C THR A 22 12.84 28.95 19.13
N THR A 23 11.68 29.04 19.78
CA THR A 23 10.43 28.43 19.31
C THR A 23 9.29 29.43 19.48
N GLN A 24 8.41 29.50 18.50
CA GLN A 24 7.21 30.33 18.53
C GLN A 24 6.00 29.45 18.87
N CYS A 25 5.13 29.95 19.76
CA CYS A 25 3.87 29.27 20.04
C CYS A 25 2.94 29.39 18.82
N PRO A 26 2.42 28.28 18.26
CA PRO A 26 1.56 28.32 17.08
C PRO A 26 0.18 28.92 17.34
N ARG A 27 -0.23 29.10 18.61
CA ARG A 27 -1.53 29.63 18.99
C ARG A 27 -1.52 31.13 19.27
N CYS A 28 -0.57 31.60 20.08
CA CYS A 28 -0.52 33.00 20.52
C CYS A 28 0.68 33.79 19.97
N GLY A 29 1.53 33.17 19.16
CA GLY A 29 2.69 33.84 18.53
C GLY A 29 3.85 34.17 19.47
N THR A 30 3.74 33.89 20.78
CA THR A 30 4.81 34.19 21.74
C THR A 30 6.06 33.37 21.45
N THR A 31 7.18 34.06 21.23
CA THR A 31 8.50 33.46 21.00
C THR A 31 9.31 33.40 22.29
N ARG A 32 9.95 32.24 22.57
CA ARG A 32 10.90 32.07 23.69
C ARG A 32 12.05 31.17 23.27
N LYS A 33 13.17 31.24 23.99
CA LYS A 33 14.29 30.30 23.81
C LYS A 33 13.82 28.86 24.04
N HIS A 34 14.23 27.93 23.18
CA HIS A 34 13.83 26.52 23.27
C HIS A 34 14.27 25.89 24.61
N GLU A 35 15.49 26.23 25.07
CA GLU A 35 16.01 25.81 26.39
C GLU A 35 15.08 26.19 27.56
N LYS A 36 14.32 27.28 27.44
CA LYS A 36 13.40 27.78 28.48
C LYS A 36 11.97 27.27 28.33
N ARG A 37 11.66 26.53 27.26
CA ARG A 37 10.34 25.89 27.11
C ARG A 37 10.22 24.70 28.05
N ARG A 38 9.03 24.50 28.59
CA ARG A 38 8.66 23.26 29.28
C ARG A 38 8.62 22.14 28.24
N LYS A 39 9.50 21.15 28.39
CA LYS A 39 9.48 19.90 27.62
C LYS A 39 8.72 18.86 28.43
N PHE A 40 7.79 18.17 27.78
CA PHE A 40 7.03 17.09 28.38
C PHE A 40 7.63 15.72 28.05
N VAL A 41 8.14 15.58 26.83
CA VAL A 41 8.96 14.45 26.39
C VAL A 41 10.01 14.96 25.41
N GLU A 42 11.17 14.30 25.41
CA GLU A 42 12.20 14.38 24.37
C GLU A 42 12.47 12.95 23.90
N THR A 43 12.44 12.71 22.60
CA THR A 43 12.56 11.38 21.98
C THR A 43 13.20 11.50 20.60
N ASP A 44 13.78 10.43 20.08
CA ASP A 44 14.25 10.39 18.68
C ASP A 44 13.20 9.88 17.69
N ASP A 45 12.08 9.36 18.20
CA ASP A 45 10.94 8.86 17.45
C ASP A 45 9.85 9.93 17.33
N GLU A 46 9.52 10.32 16.10
CA GLU A 46 8.48 11.32 15.82
C GLU A 46 7.08 10.83 16.24
N ASP A 47 6.76 9.57 16.00
CA ASP A 47 5.46 8.99 16.33
C ASP A 47 5.27 8.93 17.82
N HIS A 48 6.32 8.60 18.58
CA HIS A 48 6.27 8.72 20.03
C HIS A 48 5.96 10.16 20.49
N ALA A 49 6.52 11.18 19.84
CA ALA A 49 6.20 12.57 20.16
C ALA A 49 4.74 12.94 19.80
N ARG A 50 4.22 12.42 18.68
CA ARG A 50 2.81 12.58 18.26
C ARG A 50 1.85 11.90 19.23
N GLU A 51 2.18 10.69 19.67
CA GLU A 51 1.45 9.88 20.65
C GLU A 51 1.33 10.62 21.98
N VAL A 52 2.46 11.07 22.56
CA VAL A 52 2.47 11.79 23.85
C VAL A 52 1.68 13.09 23.76
N ARG A 53 1.86 13.88 22.69
CA ARG A 53 1.10 15.13 22.51
C ARG A 53 -0.40 14.85 22.44
N SER A 54 -0.81 13.81 21.72
CA SER A 54 -2.22 13.46 21.53
C SER A 54 -2.86 12.95 22.81
N SER A 55 -2.16 12.06 23.55
CA SER A 55 -2.56 11.61 24.88
C SER A 55 -2.77 12.77 25.85
N MET A 56 -1.85 13.75 25.88
CA MET A 56 -1.99 14.94 26.72
C MET A 56 -3.20 15.81 26.35
N LEU A 57 -3.53 15.93 25.05
CA LEU A 57 -4.70 16.68 24.58
C LEU A 57 -6.01 15.94 24.85
N ALA A 58 -6.01 14.61 24.75
CA ALA A 58 -7.16 13.78 25.08
C ALA A 58 -7.47 13.83 26.58
N ASN A 59 -6.45 13.68 27.43
CA ASN A 59 -6.60 13.80 28.88
C ASN A 59 -7.11 15.18 29.33
N ARG A 60 -6.76 16.26 28.60
CA ARG A 60 -7.27 17.61 28.88
C ARG A 60 -8.77 17.76 28.58
N GLN A 61 -9.35 16.87 27.78
CA GLN A 61 -10.76 16.88 27.38
C GLN A 61 -11.53 15.69 27.98
N ASP A 62 -10.97 15.04 29.00
CA ASP A 62 -11.54 13.84 29.62
C ASP A 62 -11.79 12.69 28.61
N GLN A 63 -11.01 12.62 27.54
CA GLN A 63 -11.06 11.60 26.49
C GLN A 63 -9.89 10.60 26.56
N GLY A 64 -9.21 10.49 27.71
CA GLY A 64 -8.05 9.61 27.89
C GLY A 64 -8.35 8.14 27.57
N ASP A 65 -9.49 7.64 28.07
CA ASP A 65 -9.92 6.26 27.82
C ASP A 65 -10.27 6.00 26.35
N ALA A 66 -10.78 7.01 25.64
CA ALA A 66 -11.06 6.90 24.22
C ALA A 66 -9.76 6.84 23.41
N PHE A 67 -8.78 7.65 23.78
CA PHE A 67 -7.45 7.64 23.18
C PHE A 67 -6.72 6.31 23.41
N ALA A 68 -6.78 5.75 24.63
CA ALA A 68 -6.13 4.48 24.96
C ALA A 68 -6.71 3.26 24.19
N ARG A 69 -7.86 3.40 23.53
CA ARG A 69 -8.45 2.37 22.67
C ARG A 69 -8.01 2.48 21.21
N LEU A 70 -7.37 3.59 20.83
CA LEU A 70 -6.79 3.74 19.49
C LEU A 70 -5.47 2.99 19.43
N ASP A 71 -5.14 2.52 18.23
CA ASP A 71 -3.81 1.96 17.96
C ASP A 71 -2.76 3.07 18.01
N SER A 72 -1.50 2.67 18.20
CA SER A 72 -0.38 3.62 18.19
C SER A 72 -0.20 4.27 16.81
N PHE A 73 0.42 5.45 16.75
CA PHE A 73 0.71 6.11 15.47
C PHE A 73 1.48 5.20 14.48
N ALA A 74 2.46 4.44 14.96
CA ALA A 74 3.21 3.49 14.13
C ALA A 74 2.33 2.37 13.55
N GLU A 75 1.36 1.87 14.32
CA GLU A 75 0.40 0.86 13.84
C GLU A 75 -0.64 1.45 12.88
N MET A 76 -1.04 2.71 13.09
CA MET A 76 -1.93 3.41 12.17
C MET A 76 -1.28 3.69 10.82
N GLU A 77 0.03 3.99 10.78
CA GLU A 77 0.76 4.19 9.53
C GLU A 77 0.72 2.94 8.64
N GLY A 78 0.89 1.75 9.22
CA GLY A 78 0.80 0.49 8.48
C GLY A 78 -0.57 0.22 7.84
N ARG A 79 -1.63 0.90 8.28
CA ARG A 79 -2.97 0.79 7.67
C ARG A 79 -3.18 1.77 6.52
N LEU A 80 -2.31 2.76 6.33
CA LEU A 80 -2.46 3.74 5.25
C LEU A 80 -2.32 3.09 3.88
N ASP A 81 -1.46 2.08 3.76
CA ASP A 81 -1.28 1.32 2.51
C ASP A 81 -2.55 0.58 2.10
N ASP A 82 -3.34 0.12 3.08
CA ASP A 82 -4.65 -0.51 2.86
C ASP A 82 -5.79 0.52 2.73
N ALA A 83 -5.52 1.79 3.03
CA ALA A 83 -6.51 2.86 3.09
C ALA A 83 -6.59 3.62 1.76
N GLY A 84 -7.40 3.14 0.84
CA GLY A 84 -7.73 3.86 -0.38
C GLY A 84 -7.87 2.96 -1.60
N PRO A 85 -7.98 3.54 -2.80
CA PRO A 85 -7.79 2.80 -4.04
C PRO A 85 -6.35 2.29 -4.10
N SER A 86 -6.15 1.03 -4.53
CA SER A 86 -4.81 0.49 -4.73
C SER A 86 -4.07 1.23 -5.86
N ASP A 87 -2.74 1.12 -5.89
CA ASP A 87 -1.92 1.70 -6.95
C ASP A 87 -2.38 1.23 -8.33
N GLU A 88 -2.78 -0.04 -8.49
CA GLU A 88 -3.32 -0.56 -9.75
C GLU A 88 -4.62 0.14 -10.12
N ALA A 89 -5.53 0.33 -9.17
CA ALA A 89 -6.78 1.03 -9.42
C ALA A 89 -6.56 2.49 -9.84
N VAL A 90 -5.55 3.16 -9.25
CA VAL A 90 -5.17 4.54 -9.63
C VAL A 90 -4.56 4.57 -11.04
N LEU A 91 -3.67 3.62 -11.36
CA LEU A 91 -3.02 3.53 -12.66
C LEU A 91 -4.01 3.18 -13.78
N GLU A 92 -4.91 2.23 -13.55
CA GLU A 92 -5.99 1.89 -14.49
C GLU A 92 -6.91 3.09 -14.74
N ALA A 93 -7.28 3.83 -13.69
CA ALA A 93 -8.07 5.04 -13.83
C ALA A 93 -7.35 6.15 -14.62
N ALA A 94 -6.01 6.18 -14.57
CA ALA A 94 -5.17 7.06 -15.38
C ALA A 94 -4.97 6.56 -16.83
N GLY A 95 -5.53 5.40 -17.19
CA GLY A 95 -5.45 4.81 -18.53
C GLY A 95 -4.23 3.91 -18.77
N VAL A 96 -3.55 3.48 -17.71
CA VAL A 96 -2.43 2.52 -17.79
C VAL A 96 -2.98 1.09 -17.70
N ASP A 97 -2.68 0.22 -18.68
CA ASP A 97 -2.95 -1.22 -18.57
C ASP A 97 -1.87 -1.88 -17.68
N THR A 98 -2.18 -1.98 -16.38
CA THR A 98 -1.31 -2.54 -15.34
C THR A 98 -0.92 -4.00 -15.65
N ASP A 99 -1.79 -4.79 -16.28
CA ASP A 99 -1.48 -6.16 -16.71
C ASP A 99 -0.48 -6.17 -17.87
N GLU A 100 -0.57 -5.23 -18.83
CA GLU A 100 0.40 -5.10 -19.92
C GLU A 100 1.78 -4.71 -19.37
N VAL A 101 1.81 -3.75 -18.43
CA VAL A 101 3.05 -3.31 -17.76
C VAL A 101 3.68 -4.47 -16.99
N ALA A 102 2.90 -5.23 -16.22
CA ALA A 102 3.40 -6.41 -15.51
C ALA A 102 3.95 -7.46 -16.49
N ALA A 103 3.24 -7.75 -17.59
CA ALA A 103 3.74 -8.65 -18.62
C ALA A 103 5.01 -8.12 -19.31
N ALA A 104 5.17 -6.81 -19.46
CA ALA A 104 6.40 -6.20 -19.96
C ALA A 104 7.56 -6.36 -18.98
N ALA A 105 7.33 -6.14 -17.67
CA ALA A 105 8.31 -6.37 -16.62
C ALA A 105 8.78 -7.83 -16.60
N GLU A 106 7.85 -8.79 -16.64
CA GLU A 106 8.17 -10.23 -16.72
C GLU A 106 9.03 -10.57 -17.95
N ARG A 107 8.78 -9.93 -19.10
CA ARG A 107 9.60 -10.11 -20.32
C ARG A 107 11.01 -9.53 -20.15
N SER A 108 11.14 -8.39 -19.47
CA SER A 108 12.43 -7.76 -19.20
C SER A 108 13.25 -8.51 -18.15
N GLU A 109 12.60 -9.02 -17.10
CA GLU A 109 13.24 -9.84 -16.06
C GLU A 109 13.58 -11.26 -16.56
N GLY A 110 12.81 -11.77 -17.53
CA GLY A 110 13.07 -13.02 -18.24
C GLY A 110 14.25 -12.99 -19.23
N GLY A 111 14.97 -11.86 -19.33
CA GLY A 111 16.13 -11.69 -20.22
C GLY A 111 17.36 -12.55 -19.88
N ALA A 112 17.32 -13.37 -18.83
CA ALA A 112 18.39 -14.28 -18.44
C ALA A 112 17.90 -15.74 -18.26
N GLY A 113 17.14 -16.28 -19.22
CA GLY A 113 16.88 -17.72 -19.28
C GLY A 113 15.72 -18.08 -20.20
N GLY A 114 16.02 -18.66 -21.36
CA GLY A 114 15.06 -18.95 -22.42
C GLY A 114 13.98 -19.99 -22.08
N GLY A 115 12.92 -19.57 -21.39
CA GLY A 115 11.64 -20.27 -21.27
C GLY A 115 10.50 -19.35 -21.66
N GLN A 116 9.43 -19.90 -22.27
CA GLN A 116 8.20 -19.15 -22.54
C GLN A 116 7.64 -18.57 -21.23
N SER A 117 7.13 -17.33 -21.25
CA SER A 117 6.51 -16.73 -20.06
C SER A 117 5.23 -17.47 -19.68
N ARG A 118 4.81 -17.39 -18.41
CA ARG A 118 3.59 -18.06 -17.91
C ARG A 118 2.35 -17.72 -18.74
N LYS A 119 2.21 -16.45 -19.12
CA LYS A 119 1.15 -15.98 -20.02
C LYS A 119 1.26 -16.59 -21.41
N GLU A 120 2.46 -16.64 -21.99
CA GLU A 120 2.68 -17.25 -23.31
C GLU A 120 2.36 -18.74 -23.28
N THR A 121 2.67 -19.44 -22.19
CA THR A 121 2.29 -20.85 -21.99
C THR A 121 0.78 -21.06 -22.00
N VAL A 122 0.01 -20.20 -21.32
CA VAL A 122 -1.47 -20.26 -21.34
C VAL A 122 -2.01 -19.96 -22.74
N LEU A 123 -1.44 -18.98 -23.44
CA LEU A 123 -1.83 -18.65 -24.82
C LEU A 123 -1.44 -19.74 -25.83
N SER A 124 -0.36 -20.48 -25.58
CA SER A 124 0.04 -21.64 -26.37
C SER A 124 -0.91 -22.82 -26.15
N ALA A 125 -1.33 -23.08 -24.91
CA ALA A 125 -2.36 -24.07 -24.61
C ALA A 125 -3.66 -23.81 -25.41
N LEU A 126 -4.12 -22.55 -25.44
CA LEU A 126 -5.32 -22.15 -26.19
C LEU A 126 -5.15 -22.23 -27.72
N ARG A 127 -3.92 -22.33 -28.24
CA ARG A 127 -3.62 -22.46 -29.67
C ARG A 127 -3.39 -23.92 -30.09
N GLU A 128 -2.77 -24.70 -29.22
CA GLU A 128 -2.30 -26.05 -29.53
C GLU A 128 -3.33 -27.13 -29.15
N CYS A 129 -4.15 -26.89 -28.14
CA CYS A 129 -5.23 -27.79 -27.76
C CYS A 129 -6.47 -27.52 -28.62
N GLU A 130 -7.07 -28.56 -29.17
CA GLU A 130 -8.34 -28.46 -29.90
C GLU A 130 -9.51 -28.44 -28.90
N ALA A 131 -10.30 -27.36 -28.91
CA ALA A 131 -11.42 -27.14 -27.99
C ALA A 131 -11.05 -27.31 -26.49
N PRO A 132 -10.05 -26.58 -25.98
CA PRO A 132 -9.52 -26.77 -24.63
C PRO A 132 -10.55 -26.42 -23.56
N THR A 133 -10.74 -27.31 -22.60
CA THR A 133 -11.42 -27.01 -21.32
C THR A 133 -10.46 -26.31 -20.36
N GLU A 134 -10.99 -25.78 -19.25
CA GLU A 134 -10.16 -25.18 -18.19
C GLU A 134 -9.13 -26.18 -17.66
N ALA A 135 -9.54 -27.44 -17.49
CA ALA A 135 -8.68 -28.52 -17.05
C ALA A 135 -7.54 -28.78 -18.05
N ASP A 136 -7.83 -28.80 -19.36
CA ASP A 136 -6.81 -29.03 -20.39
C ASP A 136 -5.75 -27.92 -20.40
N VAL A 137 -6.17 -26.66 -20.20
CA VAL A 137 -5.24 -25.52 -20.13
C VAL A 137 -4.41 -25.58 -18.85
N ILE A 138 -5.01 -25.94 -17.72
CA ILE A 138 -4.30 -26.11 -16.44
C ILE A 138 -3.26 -27.22 -16.56
N ASP A 139 -3.63 -28.37 -17.13
CA ASP A 139 -2.72 -29.51 -17.30
C ASP A 139 -1.53 -29.14 -18.19
N TYR A 140 -1.80 -28.56 -19.37
CA TYR A 140 -0.76 -28.10 -20.29
C TYR A 140 0.21 -27.09 -19.66
N ALA A 141 -0.32 -26.14 -18.88
CA ALA A 141 0.48 -25.08 -18.28
C ALA A 141 1.24 -25.56 -17.04
N THR A 142 0.65 -26.47 -16.25
CA THR A 142 1.29 -27.07 -15.08
C THR A 142 2.47 -27.95 -15.47
N GLU A 143 2.37 -28.71 -16.56
CA GLU A 143 3.50 -29.47 -17.15
C GLU A 143 4.70 -28.59 -17.49
N ARG A 144 4.44 -27.30 -17.75
CA ARG A 144 5.43 -26.29 -18.14
C ARG A 144 5.77 -25.33 -17.00
N GLY A 145 5.36 -25.64 -15.78
CA GLY A 145 5.74 -24.92 -14.56
C GLY A 145 4.87 -23.70 -14.22
N VAL A 146 3.68 -23.58 -14.81
CA VAL A 146 2.71 -22.52 -14.47
C VAL A 146 1.73 -23.03 -13.42
N PRO A 147 1.54 -22.33 -12.28
CA PRO A 147 0.58 -22.73 -11.25
C PRO A 147 -0.88 -22.69 -11.76
N ALA A 148 -1.69 -23.67 -11.37
CA ALA A 148 -3.10 -23.76 -11.76
C ALA A 148 -3.93 -22.51 -11.42
N ASP A 149 -3.69 -21.90 -10.25
CA ASP A 149 -4.41 -20.68 -9.83
C ASP A 149 -4.16 -19.51 -10.81
N TYR A 150 -2.92 -19.36 -11.28
CA TYR A 150 -2.57 -18.37 -12.30
C TYR A 150 -3.33 -18.61 -13.62
N VAL A 151 -3.49 -19.87 -14.02
CA VAL A 151 -4.20 -20.24 -15.25
C VAL A 151 -5.67 -19.85 -15.16
N ARG A 152 -6.33 -20.11 -14.03
CA ARG A 152 -7.74 -19.73 -13.81
C ARG A 152 -7.92 -18.22 -13.88
N ASP A 153 -7.05 -17.48 -13.20
CA ASP A 153 -7.09 -16.01 -13.22
C ASP A 153 -6.84 -15.46 -14.63
N ALA A 154 -5.89 -16.03 -15.36
CA ALA A 154 -5.59 -15.65 -16.73
C ALA A 154 -6.79 -15.89 -17.68
N LEU A 155 -7.46 -17.04 -17.59
CA LEU A 155 -8.65 -17.35 -18.39
C LEU A 155 -9.83 -16.42 -18.06
N ALA A 156 -10.06 -16.14 -16.77
CA ALA A 156 -11.09 -15.20 -16.34
C ALA A 156 -10.83 -13.79 -16.89
N LYS A 157 -9.57 -13.33 -16.87
CA LYS A 157 -9.17 -12.04 -17.45
C LYS A 157 -9.35 -11.99 -18.96
N LEU A 158 -8.91 -13.01 -19.69
CA LEU A 158 -9.06 -13.11 -21.15
C LEU A 158 -10.54 -13.10 -21.57
N ARG A 159 -11.41 -13.76 -20.81
CA ARG A 159 -12.86 -13.73 -21.03
C ARG A 159 -13.46 -12.35 -20.77
N ARG A 160 -13.05 -11.68 -19.68
CA ARG A 160 -13.50 -10.31 -19.36
C ARG A 160 -13.10 -9.31 -20.44
N ARG A 161 -11.93 -9.49 -21.05
CA ARG A 161 -11.41 -8.65 -22.15
C ARG A 161 -12.01 -8.99 -23.52
N GLY A 162 -12.77 -10.10 -23.63
CA GLY A 162 -13.34 -10.57 -24.89
C GLY A 162 -12.30 -11.15 -25.86
N GLU A 163 -11.12 -11.56 -25.37
CA GLU A 163 -10.08 -12.22 -26.17
C GLU A 163 -10.38 -13.72 -26.33
N VAL A 164 -11.13 -14.29 -25.39
CA VAL A 164 -11.56 -15.69 -25.39
C VAL A 164 -13.04 -15.76 -25.07
N THR A 165 -13.75 -16.63 -25.76
CA THR A 165 -15.13 -17.01 -25.47
C THR A 165 -15.16 -18.40 -24.87
N GLU A 166 -16.04 -18.58 -23.90
CA GLU A 166 -16.33 -19.88 -23.30
C GLU A 166 -17.68 -20.35 -23.85
N SER A 167 -17.72 -21.57 -24.40
CA SER A 167 -18.94 -22.20 -24.91
C SER A 167 -18.93 -23.67 -24.50
N ASP A 168 -19.98 -24.11 -23.79
CA ASP A 168 -20.11 -25.48 -23.28
C ASP A 168 -18.89 -25.99 -22.50
N GLY A 169 -18.24 -25.11 -21.72
CA GLY A 169 -17.04 -25.44 -20.92
C GLY A 169 -15.74 -25.52 -21.70
N THR A 170 -15.75 -25.17 -23.00
CA THR A 170 -14.56 -25.09 -23.85
C THR A 170 -14.22 -23.64 -24.18
N TYR A 171 -12.94 -23.33 -24.27
CA TYR A 171 -12.42 -22.02 -24.60
C TYR A 171 -12.09 -21.93 -26.09
N ARG A 172 -12.53 -20.83 -26.70
CA ARG A 172 -12.18 -20.46 -28.08
C ARG A 172 -11.71 -19.03 -28.12
N ARG A 173 -10.51 -18.82 -28.67
CA ARG A 173 -9.98 -17.48 -28.89
C ARG A 173 -10.77 -16.75 -29.99
N LEU A 174 -11.04 -15.47 -29.78
CA LEU A 174 -11.64 -14.57 -30.78
C LEU A 174 -10.56 -13.93 -31.68
#